data_AF-A0A957LSH9-F1
#
_entry.id   AF-A0A957LSH9-F1
#
_cell.length_a   1.000
_cell.length_b   1.000
_cell.length_c   1.000
_cell.angle_alpha   90.00
_cell.angle_beta   90.00
_cell.angle_gamma   90.00
#
_symmetry.space_group_name_H-M   'P 1'
#
loop_
_entity.id
_entity.type
_entity.pdbx_description
1 polymer ?
#
loop_
_entity_poly.entity_id
_entity_poly.type
_entity_poly.pdbx_seq_one_letter_code
_entity_poly.pdbx_strand_id
1 'polypeptide(L)'
;IKSGDSTLDRYLPFWIAAVVDRYLLFILPIALILLPLLGRSPLLYRAYMRNKVTRWYKIVHRIELRLDNVQHTEIEAAVAELENVDQKIAHELTVANAYMPYVYDLRTHIRYVIEQAEKRKAGWVGQASSTATLAEEMSGS
;
A
#
# COMPACT_ATOMS: atom_id res chain seq x y z
N ILE A 1 21.39 55.65 -1.07
CA ILE A 1 21.45 54.40 -1.85
C ILE A 1 20.82 53.33 -0.97
N LYS A 2 19.58 52.95 -1.30
CA LYS A 2 18.72 52.15 -0.43
C LYS A 2 19.27 50.72 -0.32
N SER A 3 19.29 50.21 0.90
CA SER A 3 19.47 48.81 1.23
C SER A 3 18.50 47.97 0.39
N GLY A 4 19.05 47.22 -0.57
CA GLY A 4 18.36 46.12 -1.23
C GLY A 4 18.85 44.84 -0.57
N ASP A 5 18.03 44.33 0.34
CA ASP A 5 18.19 43.06 1.02
C ASP A 5 18.40 41.93 -0.01
N SER A 6 19.63 41.40 -0.10
CA SER A 6 19.91 40.18 -0.84
C SER A 6 20.51 39.16 0.14
N THR A 7 19.64 38.70 1.03
CA THR A 7 19.87 37.49 1.83
C THR A 7 19.87 36.21 0.97
N LEU A 8 19.56 36.30 -0.33
CA LEU A 8 19.66 35.22 -1.32
C LEU A 8 21.04 35.10 -2.01
N ASP A 9 21.83 36.17 -2.13
CA ASP A 9 23.18 36.12 -2.71
C ASP A 9 24.15 35.24 -1.91
N ARG A 10 23.78 34.89 -0.68
CA ARG A 10 24.59 34.05 0.21
C ARG A 10 24.35 32.54 0.04
N TYR A 11 23.32 32.12 -0.69
CA TYR A 11 23.02 30.69 -0.93
C TYR A 11 23.41 30.17 -2.33
N LEU A 12 23.54 31.04 -3.33
CA LEU A 12 24.08 30.69 -4.65
C LEU A 12 25.22 31.65 -5.01
N PRO A 13 26.44 31.36 -4.56
CA PRO A 13 27.58 32.20 -4.91
C PRO A 13 27.91 31.97 -6.40
N PHE A 14 28.42 32.99 -7.07
CA PHE A 14 28.67 33.04 -8.52
C PHE A 14 29.39 31.82 -9.12
N TRP A 15 30.18 31.08 -8.32
CA TRP A 15 30.81 29.83 -8.76
C TRP A 15 29.80 28.73 -9.09
N ILE A 16 28.67 28.64 -8.39
CA ILE A 16 27.62 27.66 -8.71
C ILE A 16 27.00 28.01 -10.07
N ALA A 17 26.77 29.29 -10.36
CA ALA A 17 26.23 29.71 -11.65
C ALA A 17 27.18 29.34 -12.81
N ALA A 18 28.47 29.64 -12.67
CA ALA A 18 29.47 29.31 -13.70
C ALA A 18 29.73 27.80 -13.85
N VAL A 19 29.64 27.04 -12.75
CA VAL A 19 29.75 25.58 -12.74
C VAL A 19 28.56 24.95 -13.44
N VAL A 20 27.34 25.35 -13.07
CA VAL A 20 26.10 24.83 -13.66
C VAL A 20 26.07 25.08 -15.16
N ASP A 21 26.45 26.28 -15.63
CA ASP A 21 26.44 26.63 -17.06
C ASP A 21 27.40 25.75 -17.88
N ARG A 22 28.58 25.48 -17.33
CA ARG A 22 29.59 24.62 -17.96
C ARG A 22 29.22 23.13 -17.94
N TYR A 23 28.57 22.64 -16.88
CA TYR A 23 28.10 21.26 -16.82
C TYR A 23 26.79 21.05 -17.58
N LEU A 24 25.93 22.07 -17.73
CA LEU A 24 24.66 21.95 -18.46
C LEU A 24 24.89 21.47 -19.89
N LEU A 25 25.91 22.00 -20.58
CA LEU A 25 26.28 21.60 -21.93
C LEU A 25 26.67 20.12 -22.06
N PHE A 26 27.17 19.50 -20.99
CA PHE A 26 27.48 18.06 -20.95
C PHE A 26 26.31 17.23 -20.40
N ILE A 27 25.61 17.73 -19.38
CA ILE A 27 24.45 17.06 -18.77
C ILE A 27 23.31 16.96 -19.77
N LEU A 28 23.07 17.98 -20.60
CA LEU A 28 21.98 17.98 -21.58
C LEU A 28 22.08 16.81 -22.59
N PRO A 29 23.21 16.60 -23.32
CA PRO A 29 23.35 15.46 -24.22
C PRO A 29 23.42 14.12 -23.47
N ILE A 30 24.07 14.07 -22.30
CA ILE A 30 24.12 12.86 -21.48
C ILE A 30 22.70 12.48 -21.01
N ALA A 31 21.89 13.45 -20.58
CA ALA A 31 20.50 13.24 -20.19
C ALA A 31 19.66 12.75 -21.36
N LEU A 32 19.86 13.29 -22.57
CA LEU A 32 19.18 12.82 -23.78
C LEU A 32 19.46 11.32 -24.06
N ILE A 33 20.67 10.84 -23.75
CA ILE A 33 21.05 9.43 -23.90
C ILE A 33 20.61 8.59 -22.70
N LEU A 34 20.70 9.13 -21.48
CA LEU A 34 20.34 8.44 -20.24
C LEU A 34 18.83 8.26 -20.09
N LEU A 35 18.01 9.23 -20.48
CA LEU A 35 16.54 9.15 -20.40
C LEU A 35 15.98 7.84 -21.01
N PRO A 36 16.32 7.46 -22.25
CA PRO A 36 15.84 6.20 -22.83
C PRO A 36 16.49 4.95 -22.20
N LEU A 37 17.70 5.05 -21.63
CA LEU A 37 18.35 3.95 -20.91
C LEU A 37 17.71 3.70 -19.54
N LEU A 38 17.36 4.75 -18.81
CA LEU A 38 16.64 4.68 -17.53
C LEU A 38 15.24 4.11 -17.72
N GLY A 39 14.52 4.54 -18.76
CA GLY A 39 13.20 4.00 -19.10
C GLY A 39 13.23 2.53 -19.54
N ARG A 40 14.33 2.07 -20.16
CA ARG A 40 14.50 0.67 -20.60
C ARG A 40 15.20 -0.22 -19.59
N SER A 41 15.67 0.31 -18.46
CA SER A 41 16.40 -0.49 -17.48
C SER A 41 15.47 -1.50 -16.80
N PRO A 42 15.68 -2.82 -17.01
CA PRO A 42 14.85 -3.84 -16.37
C PRO A 42 15.02 -3.85 -14.85
N LEU A 43 16.18 -3.41 -14.34
CA LEU A 43 16.50 -3.41 -12.91
C LEU A 43 15.73 -2.34 -12.14
N LEU A 44 15.71 -1.10 -12.65
CA LEU A 44 14.98 0.00 -12.03
C LEU A 44 13.47 -0.25 -12.07
N TYR A 45 12.97 -0.76 -13.19
CA TYR A 45 11.56 -1.09 -13.34
C TYR A 45 11.11 -2.19 -12.37
N ARG A 46 11.91 -3.26 -12.22
CA ARG A 46 11.65 -4.35 -11.26
C ARG A 46 11.63 -3.85 -9.82
N ALA A 47 12.57 -3.00 -9.42
CA ALA A 47 12.63 -2.47 -8.06
C ALA A 47 11.42 -1.58 -7.73
N TYR A 48 11.05 -0.69 -8.65
CA TYR A 48 9.87 0.15 -8.52
C TYR A 48 8.59 -0.69 -8.39
N MET A 49 8.40 -1.64 -9.32
CA MET A 49 7.18 -2.44 -9.35
C MET A 49 7.08 -3.39 -8.14
N ARG A 50 8.20 -4.00 -7.73
CA ARG A 50 8.26 -4.84 -6.52
C ARG A 50 7.87 -4.06 -5.28
N ASN A 51 8.39 -2.84 -5.11
CA ASN A 51 8.04 -1.99 -3.98
C ASN A 51 6.56 -1.57 -4.01
N LYS A 52 5.99 -1.31 -5.19
CA LYS A 52 4.58 -0.94 -5.34
C LYS A 52 3.65 -2.07 -4.90
N VAL A 53 3.87 -3.30 -5.36
CA VAL A 53 3.04 -4.47 -5.02
C VAL A 53 3.23 -4.90 -3.55
N THR A 54 4.47 -4.95 -3.07
CA THR A 54 4.77 -5.43 -1.70
C THR A 54 4.21 -4.53 -0.60
N ARG A 55 4.02 -3.23 -0.85
CA ARG A 55 3.36 -2.34 0.12
C ARG A 55 1.92 -2.77 0.41
N TRP A 56 1.15 -3.10 -0.62
CA TRP A 56 -0.24 -3.56 -0.46
C TRP A 56 -0.30 -4.89 0.29
N TYR A 57 0.61 -5.82 -0.02
CA TYR A 57 0.73 -7.08 0.71
C TYR A 57 0.94 -6.88 2.22
N LYS A 58 1.81 -5.93 2.60
CA LYS A 58 2.06 -5.59 4.01
C LYS A 58 0.84 -4.99 4.72
N ILE A 59 -0.02 -4.28 3.99
CA ILE A 59 -1.25 -3.72 4.56
C ILE A 59 -2.23 -4.87 4.86
N VAL A 60 -2.48 -5.74 3.88
CA VAL A 60 -3.38 -6.89 4.04
C VAL A 60 -2.89 -7.81 5.17
N HIS A 61 -1.61 -8.16 5.18
CA HIS A 61 -1.04 -9.03 6.21
C HIS A 61 -1.15 -8.44 7.62
N ARG A 62 -1.08 -7.11 7.76
CA ARG A 62 -1.30 -6.46 9.06
C ARG A 62 -2.74 -6.62 9.54
N ILE A 63 -3.71 -6.51 8.64
CA ILE A 63 -5.13 -6.67 8.98
C ILE A 63 -5.43 -8.13 9.33
N GLU A 64 -4.84 -9.07 8.61
CA GLU A 64 -4.91 -10.51 8.90
C GLU A 64 -4.35 -10.83 10.30
N LEU A 65 -3.15 -10.35 10.64
CA LEU A 65 -2.54 -10.55 11.96
C LEU A 65 -3.37 -9.94 13.09
N ARG A 66 -4.05 -8.82 12.84
CA ARG A 66 -5.03 -8.28 13.78
C ARG A 66 -6.16 -9.28 13.96
N LEU A 67 -6.78 -9.73 12.86
CA LEU A 67 -7.92 -10.64 12.88
C LEU A 67 -7.65 -11.95 13.64
N ASP A 68 -6.42 -12.44 13.67
CA ASP A 68 -6.03 -13.62 14.47
C ASP A 68 -5.96 -13.36 15.98
N ASN A 69 -5.89 -12.11 16.43
CA ASN A 69 -5.69 -11.73 17.83
C ASN A 69 -6.87 -10.99 18.49
N VAL A 70 -8.00 -10.77 17.79
CA VAL A 70 -9.13 -9.97 18.33
C VAL A 70 -10.44 -10.71 18.56
N GLN A 71 -11.23 -10.14 19.47
CA GLN A 71 -12.59 -10.53 19.78
C GLN A 71 -13.56 -10.23 18.62
N HIS A 72 -14.69 -10.94 18.61
CA HIS A 72 -15.74 -10.91 17.58
C HIS A 72 -16.14 -9.51 17.08
N THR A 73 -16.15 -8.52 17.97
CA THR A 73 -16.58 -7.13 17.68
C THR A 73 -15.69 -6.40 16.67
N GLU A 74 -14.44 -6.85 16.46
CA GLU A 74 -13.53 -6.20 15.51
C GLU A 74 -13.54 -6.86 14.12
N ILE A 75 -14.21 -8.01 13.96
CA ILE A 75 -14.25 -8.76 12.70
C ILE A 75 -14.90 -7.93 11.60
N GLU A 76 -16.03 -7.26 11.88
CA GLU A 76 -16.73 -6.44 10.88
C GLU A 76 -15.88 -5.26 10.41
N ALA A 77 -15.19 -4.58 11.33
CA ALA A 77 -14.32 -3.46 11.00
C ALA A 77 -13.12 -3.92 10.15
N ALA A 78 -12.53 -5.08 10.46
CA ALA A 78 -11.43 -5.65 9.69
C ALA A 78 -11.87 -6.09 8.28
N VAL A 79 -13.06 -6.67 8.13
CA VAL A 79 -13.63 -7.02 6.81
C VAL A 79 -13.85 -5.77 5.97
N ALA A 80 -14.48 -4.72 6.52
CA ALA A 80 -14.68 -3.47 5.80
C ALA A 80 -13.35 -2.81 5.39
N GLU A 81 -12.32 -2.90 6.23
CA GLU A 81 -10.98 -2.42 5.90
C GLU A 81 -10.36 -3.20 4.74
N LEU A 82 -10.48 -4.54 4.73
CA LEU A 82 -10.02 -5.40 3.64
C LEU A 82 -10.74 -5.12 2.31
N GLU A 83 -12.06 -4.91 2.35
CA GLU A 83 -12.83 -4.52 1.16
C GLU A 83 -12.38 -3.17 0.60
N ASN A 84 -12.13 -2.19 1.46
CA ASN A 84 -11.61 -0.89 1.06
C ASN A 84 -10.23 -1.04 0.39
N VAL A 85 -9.36 -1.89 0.95
CA VAL A 85 -8.06 -2.19 0.37
C VAL A 85 -8.19 -2.87 -1.00
N ASP A 86 -9.09 -3.84 -1.17
CA ASP A 86 -9.33 -4.48 -2.47
C ASP A 86 -9.80 -3.47 -3.53
N GLN A 87 -10.72 -2.57 -3.16
CA GLN A 87 -11.19 -1.51 -4.04
C GLN A 87 -10.05 -0.56 -4.44
N LYS A 88 -9.22 -0.12 -3.49
CA LYS A 88 -8.06 0.73 -3.81
C LYS A 88 -7.05 0.03 -4.70
N ILE A 89 -6.78 -1.26 -4.47
CA ILE A 89 -5.93 -2.07 -5.35
C ILE A 89 -6.50 -2.08 -6.77
N ALA A 90 -7.82 -2.26 -6.93
CA ALA A 90 -8.46 -2.28 -8.24
C ALA A 90 -8.34 -0.96 -9.01
N HIS A 91 -8.39 0.19 -8.31
CA HIS A 91 -8.42 1.51 -8.93
C HIS A 91 -7.03 2.16 -9.06
N GLU A 92 -6.15 1.98 -8.08
CA GLU A 92 -4.88 2.72 -7.99
C GLU A 92 -3.65 1.89 -8.42
N LEU A 93 -3.74 0.55 -8.36
CA LEU A 93 -2.61 -0.32 -8.66
C LEU A 93 -2.49 -0.62 -10.16
N THR A 94 -2.04 0.37 -10.94
CA THR A 94 -1.59 0.12 -12.32
C THR A 94 -0.23 -0.58 -12.30
N VAL A 95 -0.15 -1.78 -12.87
CA VAL A 95 1.08 -2.57 -13.02
C VAL A 95 1.27 -2.99 -14.48
N ALA A 96 2.50 -3.29 -14.88
CA ALA A 96 2.71 -3.95 -16.17
C ALA A 96 2.00 -5.30 -16.21
N ASN A 97 1.62 -5.73 -17.42
CA ASN A 97 0.95 -7.01 -17.65
C ASN A 97 1.69 -8.20 -16.99
N ALA A 98 3.02 -8.20 -17.02
CA ALA A 98 3.87 -9.24 -16.40
C ALA A 98 3.69 -9.36 -14.87
N TYR A 99 3.12 -8.36 -14.21
CA TYR A 99 2.89 -8.34 -12.77
C TYR A 99 1.40 -8.49 -12.39
N MET A 100 0.50 -8.57 -13.37
CA MET A 100 -0.93 -8.80 -13.13
C MET A 100 -1.21 -10.07 -12.30
N PRO A 101 -0.50 -11.21 -12.51
CA PRO A 101 -0.69 -12.40 -11.67
C PRO A 101 -0.56 -12.11 -10.17
N TYR A 102 0.45 -11.34 -9.75
CA TYR A 102 0.64 -10.97 -8.34
C TYR A 102 -0.52 -10.14 -7.78
N VAL A 103 -1.14 -9.29 -8.62
CA VAL A 103 -2.32 -8.51 -8.21
C VAL A 103 -3.51 -9.43 -8.04
N TYR A 104 -3.74 -10.36 -8.97
CA TYR A 104 -4.83 -11.33 -8.87
C TYR A 104 -4.68 -12.25 -7.67
N ASP A 105 -3.46 -12.71 -7.37
CA ASP A 105 -3.17 -13.52 -6.20
C ASP A 105 -3.46 -12.74 -4.90
N LEU A 106 -3.02 -11.48 -4.81
CA LEU A 106 -3.30 -10.63 -3.66
C LEU A 106 -4.80 -10.43 -3.45
N ARG A 107 -5.55 -10.12 -4.51
CA ARG A 107 -7.01 -9.95 -4.41
C ARG A 107 -7.73 -11.24 -4.04
N THR A 108 -7.27 -12.37 -4.57
CA THR A 108 -7.80 -13.69 -4.20
C THR A 108 -7.54 -13.99 -2.74
N HIS A 109 -6.35 -13.67 -2.24
CA HIS A 109 -6.00 -13.78 -0.83
C HIS A 109 -6.91 -12.90 0.03
N ILE A 110 -7.15 -11.64 -0.35
CA ILE A 110 -8.06 -10.75 0.40
C ILE A 110 -9.46 -11.37 0.52
N ARG A 111 -10.03 -11.85 -0.58
CA ARG A 111 -11.34 -12.52 -0.56
C ARG A 111 -11.36 -13.75 0.34
N TYR A 112 -10.29 -14.55 0.31
CA TYR A 112 -10.15 -15.70 1.19
C TYR A 112 -10.15 -15.30 2.66
N VAL A 113 -9.41 -14.26 3.05
CA VAL A 113 -9.36 -13.77 4.44
C VAL A 113 -10.73 -13.25 4.89
N ILE A 114 -11.44 -12.51 4.02
CA ILE A 114 -12.81 -12.05 4.30
C ILE A 114 -13.74 -13.23 4.57
N GLU A 115 -13.74 -14.24 3.70
CA GLU A 115 -14.60 -15.43 3.86
C GLU A 115 -14.30 -16.18 5.17
N GLN A 116 -13.04 -16.30 5.54
CA GLN A 116 -12.65 -16.91 6.82
C GLN A 116 -13.12 -16.08 8.02
N ALA A 117 -13.02 -14.75 7.94
CA ALA A 117 -13.49 -13.83 8.97
C ALA A 117 -15.01 -13.97 9.21
N GLU A 118 -15.79 -14.02 8.13
CA GLU A 118 -17.25 -14.20 8.19
C GLU A 118 -17.64 -15.56 8.74
N LYS A 119 -16.97 -16.64 8.33
CA LYS A 119 -17.20 -17.98 8.88
C LYS A 119 -16.93 -18.03 10.38
N ARG A 120 -15.81 -17.43 10.84
CA ARG A 120 -15.51 -17.30 12.27
C ARG A 120 -16.66 -16.57 12.98
N LYS A 121 -17.07 -15.41 12.48
CA LYS A 121 -18.19 -14.61 13.02
C LYS A 121 -19.47 -15.43 13.16
N ALA A 122 -19.85 -16.19 12.14
CA ALA A 122 -21.04 -17.03 12.14
C ALA A 122 -20.97 -18.15 13.20
N GLY A 123 -19.79 -18.76 13.39
CA GLY A 123 -19.57 -19.77 14.43
C GLY A 123 -19.82 -19.25 15.85
N TRP A 124 -19.38 -18.02 16.16
CA TRP A 124 -19.62 -17.37 17.45
C TRP A 124 -21.11 -17.07 17.70
N VAL A 125 -21.83 -16.59 16.68
CA VAL A 125 -23.27 -16.28 16.80
C VAL A 125 -24.08 -17.56 17.06
N GLY A 126 -23.70 -18.67 16.40
CA GLY A 126 -24.30 -19.98 16.64
C GLY A 126 -24.10 -20.47 18.09
N GLN A 127 -22.87 -20.38 18.61
CA GLN A 127 -22.57 -20.78 20.00
C GLN A 127 -23.30 -19.94 21.04
N ALA A 128 -23.34 -18.61 20.88
CA ALA A 128 -24.03 -17.72 21.82
C ALA A 128 -25.53 -18.05 21.93
N SER A 129 -26.15 -18.39 20.79
CA SER A 129 -27.57 -18.75 20.73
C SER A 129 -27.84 -20.08 21.44
N SER A 130 -26.98 -21.10 21.24
CA SER A 130 -27.09 -22.39 21.93
C SER A 130 -26.90 -22.28 23.45
N THR A 131 -25.98 -21.42 23.93
CA THR A 131 -25.77 -21.22 25.36
C THR A 131 -26.96 -20.51 26.04
N ALA A 132 -27.62 -19.59 25.33
CA ALA A 132 -28.78 -18.87 25.86
C ALA A 132 -30.00 -19.79 26.00
N THR A 133 -30.26 -20.64 25.00
CA THR A 133 -31.39 -21.59 25.03
C THR A 133 -31.24 -22.64 26.13
N LEU A 134 -30.03 -23.17 26.35
CA LEU A 134 -29.77 -24.13 27.44
C LEU A 134 -29.95 -23.49 28.83
N ALA A 135 -29.56 -22.22 29.00
CA ALA A 135 -29.74 -21.51 30.26
C ALA A 135 -31.22 -21.22 30.57
N GLU A 136 -32.03 -20.97 29.55
CA GLU A 136 -33.48 -20.74 29.68
C GLU A 136 -34.23 -22.03 30.06
N GLU A 137 -33.88 -23.17 29.46
CA GLU A 137 -34.44 -24.48 29.85
C GLU A 137 -34.08 -24.87 31.30
N MET A 138 -32.86 -24.55 31.76
CA MET A 138 -32.40 -24.89 33.12
C MET A 138 -32.98 -23.98 34.21
N SER A 139 -33.44 -22.78 33.87
CA SER A 139 -34.06 -21.84 34.83
C SER A 139 -35.58 -22.02 34.96
N GLY A 140 -36.20 -22.80 34.06
CA GLY A 140 -37.66 -23.01 34.00
C GLY A 140 -38.18 -24.29 34.65
N SER A 141 -37.33 -25.05 35.38
CA SER A 141 -37.70 -26.24 36.16
C SER A 141 -37.42 -26.04 37.65
#